data_AF-A0AAN4YVV4-F1
#
_entry.id   AF-A0AAN4YVV4-F1
#
_cell.length_a   1.000
_cell.length_b   1.000
_cell.length_c   1.000
_cell.angle_alpha   90.00
_cell.angle_beta   90.00
_cell.angle_gamma   90.00
#
_symmetry.space_group_name_H-M   'P 1'
#
loop_
_entity.id
_entity.type
_entity.pdbx_description
1 polymer ?
#
loop_
_entity_poly.entity_id
_entity_poly.type
_entity_poly.pdbx_seq_one_letter_code
_entity_poly.pdbx_strand_id
1 'polypeptide(L)'
;MPRYTPDGGRYYPAPPFLPQNVAQDHVPSGEPPSLPFHWLEVGTMLLDAASDDLVDPDQTRRLLKELREVRTAKIRSGVDVLDAASTGGGGVALTGVGAMEVGEGRGFIAGVVDGLRKIGASKEQARREQMAEDMANGVYDATQDDDDDMEF
;
A
#
# COMPACT_ATOMS: atom_id res chain seq x y z
N MET A 1 -14.93 -24.49 16.75
CA MET A 1 -16.03 -25.16 17.48
C MET A 1 -17.23 -24.23 17.54
N PRO A 2 -18.47 -24.73 17.41
CA PRO A 2 -19.68 -23.92 17.57
C PRO A 2 -19.76 -23.30 18.96
N ARG A 3 -20.23 -22.06 19.04
CA ARG A 3 -20.53 -21.31 20.28
C ARG A 3 -22.05 -21.17 20.43
N TYR A 4 -22.49 -20.65 21.57
CA TYR A 4 -23.91 -20.49 21.90
C TYR A 4 -24.22 -19.03 22.23
N THR A 5 -25.32 -18.48 21.71
CA THR A 5 -25.84 -17.16 22.09
C THR A 5 -26.39 -17.21 23.53
N PRO A 6 -26.64 -16.05 24.18
CA PRO A 6 -27.32 -16.01 25.49
C PRO A 6 -28.65 -16.77 25.51
N ASP A 7 -29.36 -16.81 24.36
CA ASP A 7 -30.63 -17.54 24.19
C ASP A 7 -30.45 -19.04 23.91
N GLY A 8 -29.22 -19.56 23.93
CA GLY A 8 -28.90 -20.97 23.70
C GLY A 8 -28.84 -21.38 22.22
N GLY A 9 -28.92 -20.42 21.28
CA GLY A 9 -28.80 -20.67 19.84
C GLY A 9 -27.36 -21.00 19.44
N ARG A 10 -27.16 -22.03 18.60
CA ARG A 10 -25.82 -22.35 18.06
C ARG A 10 -25.39 -21.30 17.05
N TYR A 11 -24.16 -20.81 17.17
CA TYR A 11 -23.53 -19.97 16.16
C TYR A 11 -22.09 -20.40 15.89
N TYR A 12 -21.61 -20.13 14.69
CA TYR A 12 -20.21 -20.34 14.31
C TYR A 12 -19.53 -18.97 14.29
N PRO A 13 -18.59 -18.69 15.22
CA PRO A 13 -17.87 -17.42 15.19
C PRO A 13 -17.07 -17.36 13.89
N ALA A 14 -17.28 -16.30 13.12
CA ALA A 14 -16.59 -16.03 11.87
C ALA A 14 -16.10 -14.57 11.88
N PRO A 15 -15.02 -14.24 11.15
CA PRO A 15 -14.68 -12.85 10.90
C PRO A 15 -15.89 -12.09 10.34
N PRO A 16 -16.12 -10.83 10.73
CA PRO A 16 -15.27 -9.99 11.57
C PRO A 16 -15.50 -10.15 13.08
N PHE A 17 -16.46 -10.95 13.55
CA PHE A 17 -16.87 -11.04 14.96
C PHE A 17 -16.05 -12.03 15.80
N LEU A 18 -14.76 -12.20 15.48
CA LEU A 18 -13.86 -13.00 16.30
C LEU A 18 -13.27 -12.15 17.42
N PRO A 19 -13.02 -12.69 18.64
CA PRO A 19 -12.45 -11.90 19.75
C PRO A 19 -11.11 -11.23 19.44
N GLN A 20 -10.32 -11.80 18.52
CA GLN A 20 -9.05 -11.22 18.08
C GLN A 20 -9.19 -10.11 17.02
N ASN A 21 -10.40 -9.87 16.50
CA ASN A 21 -10.68 -8.87 15.47
C ASN A 21 -11.25 -7.58 16.06
N VAL A 22 -10.95 -7.29 17.33
CA VAL A 22 -11.34 -6.06 18.00
C VAL A 22 -10.27 -4.99 17.83
N ALA A 23 -10.65 -3.72 17.97
CA ALA A 23 -9.67 -2.64 18.04
C ALA A 23 -8.81 -2.83 19.29
N GLN A 24 -7.51 -2.63 19.16
CA GLN A 24 -6.61 -2.68 20.31
C GLN A 24 -6.67 -1.35 21.06
N ASP A 25 -7.20 -1.38 22.29
CA ASP A 25 -7.30 -0.19 23.15
C ASP A 25 -5.92 0.26 23.67
N HIS A 26 -4.95 -0.66 23.69
CA HIS A 26 -3.57 -0.40 24.06
C HIS A 26 -2.63 -0.95 22.99
N VAL A 27 -1.85 -0.06 22.39
CA VAL A 27 -0.86 -0.40 21.39
C VAL A 27 0.52 -0.26 22.03
N PRO A 28 1.32 -1.34 22.12
CA PRO A 28 2.66 -1.28 22.69
C PRO A 28 3.52 -0.20 22.01
N SER A 29 4.39 0.45 22.78
CA SER A 29 5.36 1.40 22.24
C SER A 29 6.20 0.76 21.14
N GLY A 30 6.08 1.28 19.91
CA GLY A 30 6.80 0.78 18.73
C GLY A 30 5.95 -0.01 17.74
N GLU A 31 4.70 -0.33 18.06
CA GLU A 31 3.75 -0.94 17.12
C GLU A 31 2.76 0.10 16.60
N PRO A 32 2.41 0.12 15.30
CA PRO A 32 1.40 1.04 14.78
C PRO A 32 0.00 0.61 15.25
N PRO A 33 -0.87 1.56 15.68
CA PRO A 33 -2.24 1.23 16.04
C PRO A 33 -2.95 0.59 14.84
N SER A 34 -3.48 -0.62 15.04
CA SER A 34 -4.23 -1.35 14.02
C SER A 34 -5.73 -1.29 14.32
N LEU A 35 -6.49 -0.88 13.31
CA LEU A 35 -7.95 -1.03 13.33
C LEU A 35 -8.30 -2.45 12.87
N PRO A 36 -9.45 -2.99 13.30
CA PRO A 36 -10.00 -4.21 12.70
C PRO A 36 -10.04 -4.09 11.18
N PHE A 37 -9.72 -5.17 10.46
CA PHE A 37 -9.61 -5.14 9.01
C PHE A 37 -10.91 -4.64 8.31
N HIS A 38 -12.08 -4.91 8.88
CA HIS A 38 -13.39 -4.46 8.35
C HIS A 38 -14.04 -3.37 9.20
N TRP A 39 -13.26 -2.51 9.85
CA TRP A 39 -13.76 -1.50 10.80
C TRP A 39 -14.85 -0.60 10.19
N LEU A 40 -14.72 -0.23 8.91
CA LEU A 40 -15.61 0.72 8.26
C LEU A 40 -16.92 0.08 7.84
N GLU A 41 -16.86 -1.13 7.25
CA GLU A 41 -18.02 -1.93 6.88
C GLU A 41 -18.85 -2.27 8.12
N VAL A 42 -18.21 -2.82 9.15
CA VAL A 42 -18.89 -3.22 10.39
C VAL A 42 -19.46 -2.02 11.12
N GLY A 43 -18.67 -0.95 11.27
CA GLY A 43 -19.12 0.27 11.94
C GLY A 43 -20.34 0.88 11.26
N THR A 44 -20.34 0.91 9.92
CA THR A 44 -21.46 1.45 9.14
C THR A 44 -22.70 0.55 9.23
N MET A 45 -22.54 -0.78 9.07
CA MET A 45 -23.67 -1.73 9.19
C MET A 45 -24.32 -1.68 10.57
N LEU A 46 -23.54 -1.61 11.65
CA LEU A 46 -24.07 -1.52 13.01
C LEU A 46 -24.81 -0.20 13.25
N LEU A 47 -24.25 0.92 12.80
CA LEU A 47 -24.91 2.22 12.90
C LEU A 47 -26.18 2.34 12.06
N ASP A 48 -26.34 1.53 11.01
CA ASP A 48 -27.52 1.56 10.16
C ASP A 48 -28.60 0.58 10.64
N ALA A 49 -28.23 -0.57 11.20
CA ALA A 49 -29.18 -1.62 11.59
C ALA A 49 -29.50 -1.66 13.10
N ALA A 50 -28.62 -1.13 13.96
CA ALA A 50 -28.68 -1.29 15.41
C ALA A 50 -28.16 -0.04 16.14
N SER A 51 -28.49 1.17 15.64
CA SER A 51 -28.01 2.42 16.24
C SER A 51 -28.52 2.65 17.67
N ASP A 52 -29.69 2.11 18.00
CA ASP A 52 -30.33 2.18 19.31
C ASP A 52 -29.61 1.36 20.39
N ASP A 53 -28.82 0.37 19.98
CA ASP A 53 -27.96 -0.42 20.86
C ASP A 53 -26.59 0.23 21.12
N LEU A 54 -26.29 1.36 20.47
CA LEU A 54 -25.00 2.05 20.57
C LEU A 54 -25.08 3.27 21.48
N VAL A 55 -23.98 3.51 22.21
CA VAL A 55 -23.79 4.76 22.96
C VAL A 55 -23.38 5.86 21.98
N ASP A 56 -24.12 6.97 21.99
CA ASP A 56 -23.86 8.15 21.15
C ASP A 56 -23.63 7.82 19.65
N PRO A 57 -24.62 7.23 18.95
CA PRO A 57 -24.47 6.76 17.57
C PRO A 57 -24.09 7.89 16.59
N ASP A 58 -24.60 9.11 16.80
CA ASP A 58 -24.24 10.27 15.97
C ASP A 58 -22.77 10.66 16.11
N GLN A 59 -22.23 10.62 17.32
CA GLN A 59 -20.81 10.87 17.57
C GLN A 59 -19.95 9.80 16.91
N THR A 60 -20.36 8.54 17.02
CA THR A 60 -19.67 7.42 16.38
C THR A 60 -19.66 7.57 14.85
N ARG A 61 -20.79 7.96 14.24
CA ARG A 61 -20.88 8.22 12.80
C ARG A 61 -19.93 9.34 12.36
N ARG A 62 -19.84 10.41 13.16
CA ARG A 62 -18.89 11.51 12.93
C ARG A 62 -17.44 11.04 13.01
N LEU A 63 -17.08 10.30 14.06
CA LEU A 63 -15.71 9.80 14.27
C LEU A 63 -15.28 8.83 13.15
N LEU A 64 -16.16 7.91 12.72
CA LEU A 64 -15.88 7.01 11.59
C LEU A 64 -15.61 7.79 10.29
N LYS A 65 -16.40 8.85 10.04
CA LYS A 65 -16.21 9.71 8.86
C LYS A 65 -14.88 10.46 8.91
N GLU A 66 -14.56 11.10 10.03
CA GLU A 66 -13.30 11.82 10.23
C GLU A 66 -12.09 10.87 10.12
N LEU A 67 -12.20 9.68 10.71
CA LEU A 67 -11.16 8.66 10.63
C LEU A 67 -10.93 8.18 9.19
N ARG A 68 -12.01 7.93 8.43
CA ARG A 68 -11.93 7.55 7.01
C ARG A 68 -11.25 8.63 6.19
N GLU A 69 -11.60 9.90 6.41
CA GLU A 69 -11.03 11.04 5.70
C GLU A 69 -9.52 11.16 5.93
N VAL A 70 -9.09 11.15 7.20
CA VAL A 70 -7.67 11.22 7.57
C VAL A 70 -6.89 10.04 7.00
N ARG A 71 -7.44 8.82 7.07
CA ARG A 71 -6.76 7.62 6.58
C ARG A 71 -6.67 7.59 5.05
N THR A 72 -7.72 8.02 4.34
CA THR A 72 -7.69 8.16 2.88
C THR A 72 -6.64 9.18 2.44
N ALA A 73 -6.55 10.32 3.14
CA ALA A 73 -5.53 11.33 2.88
C ALA A 73 -4.11 10.77 3.07
N LYS A 74 -3.87 10.00 4.14
CA LYS A 74 -2.58 9.34 4.41
C LYS A 74 -2.20 8.33 3.33
N ILE A 75 -3.15 7.52 2.86
CA ILE A 75 -2.90 6.55 1.77
C ILE A 75 -2.49 7.29 0.50
N ARG A 76 -3.14 8.41 0.17
CA ARG A 76 -2.81 9.22 -1.01
C ARG A 76 -1.44 9.88 -0.90
N SER A 77 -1.08 10.42 0.27
CA SER A 77 0.27 10.97 0.49
C SER A 77 1.36 9.90 0.47
N GLY A 78 1.01 8.63 0.74
CA GLY A 78 1.93 7.51 0.68
C GLY A 78 2.43 7.18 -0.74
N VAL A 79 1.87 7.79 -1.79
CA VAL A 79 2.29 7.61 -3.18
C VAL A 79 3.74 8.01 -3.40
N ASP A 80 4.23 9.04 -2.71
CA ASP A 80 5.62 9.50 -2.84
C ASP A 80 6.62 8.39 -2.46
N VAL A 81 6.23 7.48 -1.56
CA VAL A 81 7.03 6.31 -1.16
C VAL A 81 7.08 5.26 -2.27
N LEU A 82 6.05 5.16 -3.12
CA LEU A 82 6.01 4.23 -4.24
C LEU A 82 7.02 4.61 -5.34
N ASP A 83 7.27 5.90 -5.57
CA ASP A 83 8.28 6.38 -6.52
C ASP A 83 9.68 5.89 -6.12
N ALA A 84 10.04 6.12 -4.85
CA ALA A 84 11.31 5.63 -4.30
C ALA A 84 11.46 4.09 -4.39
N ALA A 85 10.39 3.34 -4.12
CA ALA A 85 10.42 1.88 -4.19
C ALA A 85 10.55 1.33 -5.63
N SER A 86 9.96 2.03 -6.61
CA SER A 86 9.90 1.61 -8.01
C SER A 86 11.26 1.56 -8.70
N THR A 87 12.19 2.42 -8.30
CA THR A 87 13.54 2.52 -8.88
C THR A 87 14.51 1.49 -8.32
N GLY A 88 14.28 1.00 -7.10
CA GLY A 88 15.12 0.00 -6.42
C GLY A 88 14.61 -1.45 -6.51
N GLY A 89 13.51 -1.71 -7.22
CA GLY A 89 12.89 -3.04 -7.28
C GLY A 89 12.27 -3.50 -5.94
N GLY A 90 12.00 -2.57 -5.03
CA GLY A 90 11.42 -2.84 -3.71
C GLY A 90 9.90 -2.83 -3.69
N GLY A 91 9.29 -3.46 -2.69
CA GLY A 91 7.87 -3.35 -2.38
C GLY A 91 7.61 -2.37 -1.24
N VAL A 92 6.44 -1.73 -1.22
CA VAL A 92 5.98 -0.91 -0.09
C VAL A 92 5.04 -1.73 0.78
N ALA A 93 5.36 -1.85 2.07
CA ALA A 93 4.48 -2.50 3.04
C ALA A 93 3.33 -1.57 3.41
N LEU A 94 2.11 -1.90 2.96
CA LEU A 94 0.88 -1.23 3.39
C LEU A 94 0.33 -1.93 4.63
N THR A 95 0.82 -1.53 5.81
CA THR A 95 0.39 -2.11 7.08
C THR A 95 -0.80 -1.36 7.67
N GLY A 96 -1.66 -2.09 8.40
CA GLY A 96 -2.79 -1.49 9.11
C GLY A 96 -3.88 -0.88 8.22
N VAL A 97 -3.97 -1.25 6.94
CA VAL A 97 -5.02 -0.81 5.99
C VAL A 97 -6.24 -1.72 6.10
N GLY A 98 -7.44 -1.13 6.10
CA GLY A 98 -8.71 -1.86 6.13
C GLY A 98 -9.14 -2.37 4.75
N ALA A 99 -10.10 -3.30 4.72
CA ALA A 99 -10.59 -3.94 3.52
C ALA A 99 -11.23 -2.94 2.54
N MET A 100 -12.14 -2.08 3.01
CA MET A 100 -12.74 -1.04 2.16
C MET A 100 -11.68 -0.07 1.60
N GLU A 101 -10.68 0.29 2.41
CA GLU A 101 -9.59 1.17 1.97
C GLU A 101 -8.75 0.54 0.87
N VAL A 102 -8.45 -0.76 0.98
CA VAL A 102 -7.80 -1.53 -0.10
C VAL A 102 -8.69 -1.56 -1.34
N GLY A 103 -9.99 -1.82 -1.17
CA GLY A 103 -10.96 -1.86 -2.27
C GLY A 103 -11.02 -0.55 -3.06
N GLU A 104 -11.07 0.58 -2.37
CA GLU A 104 -11.12 1.92 -2.97
C GLU A 104 -9.77 2.34 -3.57
N GLY A 105 -8.66 2.01 -2.90
CA GLY A 105 -7.31 2.43 -3.32
C GLY A 105 -6.69 1.58 -4.43
N ARG A 106 -7.14 0.32 -4.60
CA ARG A 106 -6.45 -0.68 -5.44
C ARG A 106 -6.22 -0.21 -6.87
N GLY A 107 -7.24 0.33 -7.54
CA GLY A 107 -7.12 0.74 -8.94
C GLY A 107 -6.11 1.87 -9.12
N PHE A 108 -6.14 2.85 -8.23
CA PHE A 108 -5.23 3.99 -8.24
C PHE A 108 -3.78 3.55 -7.93
N ILE A 109 -3.56 2.83 -6.83
CA ILE A 109 -2.23 2.40 -6.40
C ILE A 109 -1.58 1.49 -7.44
N ALA A 110 -2.32 0.50 -7.96
CA ALA A 110 -1.81 -0.40 -8.97
C ALA A 110 -1.42 0.35 -10.27
N GLY A 111 -2.24 1.32 -10.68
CA GLY A 111 -1.94 2.15 -11.85
C GLY A 111 -0.68 3.00 -11.67
N VAL A 112 -0.50 3.61 -10.50
CA VAL A 112 0.71 4.39 -10.16
C VAL A 112 1.95 3.49 -10.19
N VAL A 113 1.91 2.33 -9.52
CA VAL A 113 3.06 1.40 -9.45
C VAL A 113 3.43 0.89 -10.85
N ASP A 114 2.46 0.52 -11.69
CA ASP A 114 2.72 0.07 -13.05
C ASP A 114 3.34 1.20 -13.91
N GLY A 115 2.82 2.42 -13.79
CA GLY A 115 3.37 3.60 -14.47
C GLY A 115 4.82 3.88 -14.08
N LEU A 116 5.10 3.91 -12.77
CA LEU A 116 6.46 4.11 -12.24
C LEU A 116 7.42 3.01 -12.70
N ARG A 117 6.98 1.75 -12.71
CA ARG A 117 7.78 0.62 -13.19
C ARG A 117 8.15 0.77 -14.67
N LYS A 118 7.21 1.19 -15.52
CA LYS A 118 7.46 1.45 -16.94
C LYS A 118 8.45 2.59 -17.16
N ILE A 119 8.32 3.68 -16.39
CA ILE A 119 9.23 4.82 -16.44
C ILE A 119 10.63 4.40 -15.98
N GLY A 120 10.74 3.67 -14.87
CA GLY A 120 12.01 3.17 -14.34
C GLY A 120 12.73 2.23 -15.32
N ALA A 121 12.00 1.30 -15.94
CA ALA A 121 12.56 0.40 -16.96
C ALA A 121 13.09 1.16 -18.18
N SER A 122 12.34 2.18 -18.64
CA SER A 122 12.74 3.01 -19.78
C SER A 122 14.01 3.81 -19.48
N LYS A 123 14.13 4.37 -18.28
CA LYS A 123 15.32 5.11 -17.83
C LYS A 123 16.56 4.20 -17.73
N GLU A 124 16.41 3.00 -17.18
CA GLU A 124 17.54 2.06 -17.07
C GLU A 124 18.01 1.54 -18.44
N GLN A 125 17.07 1.31 -19.37
CA GLN A 125 17.41 0.94 -20.74
C GLN A 125 18.19 2.05 -21.44
N ALA A 126 17.72 3.29 -21.39
CA ALA A 126 18.42 4.44 -21.98
C ALA A 126 19.83 4.62 -21.39
N ARG A 127 19.98 4.45 -20.08
CA ARG A 127 21.29 4.47 -19.41
C ARG A 127 22.21 3.38 -19.93
N ARG A 128 21.69 2.17 -20.14
CA ARG A 128 22.47 1.03 -20.65
C ARG A 128 22.87 1.20 -22.10
N GLU A 129 21.99 1.75 -22.93
CA GLU A 129 22.28 2.09 -24.33
C GLU A 129 23.37 3.15 -24.41
N GLN A 130 23.26 4.23 -23.63
CA GLN A 130 24.27 5.29 -23.60
C GLN A 130 25.65 4.77 -23.13
N MET A 131 25.68 3.93 -22.09
CA MET A 131 26.93 3.29 -21.64
C MET A 131 27.53 2.36 -22.70
N ALA A 132 26.69 1.66 -23.48
CA ALA A 132 27.15 0.80 -24.57
C ALA A 132 27.67 1.62 -25.75
N GLU A 133 27.03 2.75 -26.07
CA GLU A 133 27.51 3.71 -27.07
C GLU A 133 28.85 4.33 -26.66
N ASP A 134 28.99 4.81 -25.42
CA ASP A 134 30.25 5.35 -24.90
C ASP A 134 31.38 4.30 -24.93
N MET A 135 31.08 3.04 -24.60
CA MET A 135 32.05 1.95 -24.65
C MET A 135 32.42 1.55 -26.07
N ALA A 136 31.46 1.51 -27.00
CA ALA A 136 31.73 1.30 -28.42
C ALA A 136 32.56 2.47 -28.98
N ASN A 137 32.31 3.67 -28.49
CA ASN A 137 32.98 4.87 -28.95
C ASN A 137 34.43 4.97 -28.45
N GLY A 138 34.71 4.60 -27.20
CA GLY A 138 36.09 4.54 -26.69
C GLY A 138 36.99 3.51 -27.37
N VAL A 139 36.41 2.48 -28.02
CA VAL A 139 37.16 1.46 -28.76
C VAL A 139 37.59 1.93 -30.16
N TYR A 140 36.84 2.85 -30.81
CA TYR A 140 37.28 3.42 -32.09
C TYR A 140 38.46 4.39 -31.93
N ASP A 141 38.57 5.05 -30.77
CA ASP A 141 39.58 6.10 -30.51
C ASP A 141 40.96 5.46 -30.26
N ALA A 142 41.00 4.35 -29.53
CA ALA A 142 42.24 3.59 -29.27
C ALA A 142 42.78 2.80 -30.48
N THR A 143 42.03 2.70 -31.58
CA THR A 143 42.47 1.97 -32.79
C THR A 143 42.90 2.90 -33.93
N GLN A 144 42.80 4.22 -33.77
CA GLN A 144 43.29 5.20 -34.76
C GLN A 144 44.72 5.70 -34.48
N ASP A 145 45.25 5.52 -33.26
CA ASP A 145 46.57 6.05 -32.88
C ASP A 145 47.77 5.13 -33.25
N ASP A 146 47.54 3.92 -33.78
CA ASP A 146 48.61 2.94 -34.07
C ASP A 146 49.01 2.83 -35.57
N ASP A 147 48.38 3.58 -36.49
CA ASP A 147 48.61 3.42 -37.95
C ASP A 147 49.40 4.57 -38.63
N ASP A 148 49.85 5.61 -37.91
CA ASP A 148 50.44 6.82 -38.50
C ASP A 148 51.97 6.99 -38.31
N ASP A 149 52.74 5.90 -38.11
CA ASP A 149 54.22 5.99 -37.95
C ASP A 149 55.01 4.83 -38.60
N MET A 150 54.62 4.41 -39.82
CA MET A 150 55.42 3.49 -40.65
C MET A 150 55.57 4.01 -42.09
N GLU A 151 56.41 5.04 -42.29
CA GLU A 151 56.94 5.38 -43.62
C GLU A 151 58.47 5.49 -43.61
N PHE A 152 59.06 4.98 -44.72
CA PHE A 152 60.41 4.44 -44.93
C PHE A 152 61.61 5.40 -44.85
#